data_AF-A0A914DBP1-F1
#
_entry.id   AF-A0A914DBP1-F1
#
_cell.length_a   1.000
_cell.length_b   1.000
_cell.length_c   1.000
_cell.angle_alpha   90.00
_cell.angle_beta   90.00
_cell.angle_gamma   90.00
#
_symmetry.space_group_name_H-M   'P 1'
#
loop_
_entity.id
_entity.type
_entity.pdbx_description
1 polymer ?
#
loop_
_entity_poly.entity_id
_entity_poly.type
_entity_poly.pdbx_seq_one_letter_code
_entity_poly.pdbx_strand_id
1 'polypeptide(L)'
;GKLNVHNKIQDILKYAKEANFELVSYEDITESVLAGTEHTAKRYDRMMDQMPWYIRIFKAFVRYFYFAPNSEAYDFLKNGDIIYPAACWKKPEAKNELN
;
A
#
# COMPACT_ATOMS: atom_id res chain seq x y z
N GLY A 1 6.04 10.26 11.14
CA GLY A 1 5.45 8.97 10.74
C GLY A 1 3.96 8.99 10.98
N LYS A 2 3.50 8.54 12.15
CA LYS A 2 2.10 8.14 12.41
C LYS A 2 1.05 9.26 12.48
N LEU A 3 1.35 10.41 13.08
CA LEU A 3 0.40 11.52 13.21
C LEU A 3 -0.05 12.09 11.83
N ASN A 4 0.86 12.09 10.86
CA ASN A 4 0.60 12.59 9.51
C ASN A 4 -0.29 11.62 8.71
N VAL A 5 -0.07 10.32 8.86
CA VAL A 5 -0.89 9.26 8.23
C VAL A 5 -2.34 9.31 8.73
N HIS A 6 -2.53 9.46 10.05
CA HIS A 6 -3.87 9.57 10.62
C HIS A 6 -4.62 10.78 10.06
N ASN A 7 -3.98 11.96 10.02
CA ASN A 7 -4.58 13.18 9.47
C ASN A 7 -4.98 12.99 8.00
N LYS A 8 -4.11 12.37 7.18
CA LYS A 8 -4.41 12.09 5.77
C LYS A 8 -5.61 11.17 5.59
N ILE A 9 -5.79 10.16 6.46
CA ILE A 9 -6.98 9.31 6.41
C ILE A 9 -8.23 10.12 6.73
N GLN A 10 -8.18 10.96 7.78
CA GLN A 10 -9.32 11.82 8.11
C GLN A 10 -9.68 12.76 6.96
N ASP A 11 -8.69 13.30 6.26
CA ASP A 11 -8.92 14.12 5.07
C ASP A 11 -9.60 13.31 3.95
N ILE A 12 -9.15 12.08 3.67
CA ILE A 12 -9.78 11.19 2.68
C ILE A 12 -11.24 10.89 3.07
N LEU A 13 -11.50 10.58 4.34
CA LEU A 13 -12.85 10.31 4.83
C LEU A 13 -13.75 11.54 4.68
N LYS A 14 -13.21 12.73 4.97
CA LYS A 14 -13.90 14.00 4.81
C LYS A 14 -14.23 14.27 3.34
N TYR A 15 -13.26 14.16 2.44
CA TYR A 15 -13.48 14.41 1.01
C TYR A 15 -14.46 13.42 0.38
N ALA A 16 -14.40 12.14 0.77
CA ALA A 16 -15.37 11.15 0.34
C ALA A 16 -16.79 11.52 0.78
N LYS A 17 -16.96 11.96 2.03
CA LYS A 17 -18.24 12.44 2.55
C LYS A 17 -18.74 13.69 1.81
N GLU A 18 -17.87 14.66 1.55
CA GLU A 18 -18.21 15.87 0.77
C GLU A 18 -18.63 15.54 -0.67
N ALA A 19 -18.10 14.44 -1.22
CA ALA A 19 -18.48 13.92 -2.53
C ALA A 19 -19.70 12.97 -2.51
N ASN A 20 -20.44 12.90 -1.39
CA ASN A 20 -21.59 12.02 -1.16
C ASN A 20 -21.25 10.53 -1.32
N PHE A 21 -20.08 10.09 -0.90
CA PHE A 21 -19.77 8.67 -0.73
C PHE A 21 -20.00 8.23 0.72
N GLU A 22 -20.60 7.06 0.87
CA GLU A 22 -20.79 6.38 2.15
C GLU A 22 -19.71 5.30 2.31
N LEU A 23 -19.03 5.30 3.45
CA LEU A 23 -18.03 4.28 3.76
C LEU A 23 -18.74 2.95 4.07
N VAL A 24 -18.46 1.92 3.28
CA VAL A 24 -19.01 0.56 3.47
C VAL A 24 -18.09 -0.25 4.37
N SER A 25 -16.78 -0.21 4.09
CA SER A 25 -15.78 -0.92 4.86
C SER A 25 -14.45 -0.17 4.85
N TYR A 26 -13.70 -0.34 5.93
CA TYR A 26 -12.34 0.16 6.09
C TYR A 26 -11.54 -0.88 6.85
N GLU A 27 -10.42 -1.30 6.27
CA GLU A 27 -9.52 -2.28 6.86
C GLU A 27 -8.07 -1.85 6.68
N ASP A 28 -7.26 -2.01 7.72
CA ASP A 28 -5.81 -1.87 7.59
C ASP A 28 -5.22 -3.20 7.10
N ILE A 29 -4.78 -3.22 5.84
CA ILE A 29 -4.23 -4.42 5.19
C ILE A 29 -2.69 -4.41 5.18
N THR A 30 -2.05 -3.57 6.00
CA THR A 30 -0.59 -3.39 6.04
C THR A 30 0.16 -4.72 6.20
N GLU A 31 -0.29 -5.59 7.10
CA GLU A 31 0.32 -6.92 7.30
C GLU A 31 0.23 -7.81 6.06
N SER A 32 -0.91 -7.81 5.38
CA SER A 32 -1.10 -8.54 4.12
C SER A 32 -0.19 -8.02 3.02
N VAL A 33 -0.01 -6.69 2.94
CA VAL A 33 0.93 -6.06 2.00
C VAL A 33 2.37 -6.40 2.35
N LEU A 34 2.74 -6.42 3.63
CA LEU A 34 4.07 -6.80 4.10
C LEU A 34 4.39 -8.25 3.70
N ALA A 35 3.47 -9.18 3.97
CA ALA A 35 3.62 -10.59 3.60
C ALA A 35 3.73 -10.79 2.08
N GLY A 36 2.90 -10.09 1.29
CA GLY A 36 2.96 -10.11 -0.17
C GLY A 36 4.29 -9.56 -0.71
N THR A 37 4.80 -8.51 -0.08
CA THR A 37 6.09 -7.89 -0.39
C THR A 37 7.24 -8.86 -0.12
N GLU A 38 7.26 -9.52 1.04
CA GLU A 38 8.27 -10.55 1.34
C GLU A 38 8.25 -11.69 0.32
N HIS A 39 7.05 -12.17 -0.05
CA HIS A 39 6.91 -13.25 -1.02
C HIS A 39 7.44 -12.86 -2.40
N THR A 40 7.08 -11.65 -2.85
CA THR A 40 7.50 -11.09 -4.13
C THR A 40 9.01 -10.85 -4.15
N ALA A 41 9.56 -10.33 -3.06
CA ALA A 41 10.99 -10.11 -2.92
C ALA A 41 11.80 -11.41 -3.03
N LYS A 42 11.36 -12.49 -2.36
CA LYS A 42 11.98 -13.81 -2.47
C LYS A 42 11.98 -14.33 -3.91
N ARG A 43 10.92 -14.05 -4.68
CA ARG A 43 10.85 -14.44 -6.09
C ARG A 43 11.87 -13.66 -6.94
N TYR A 44 11.94 -12.34 -6.79
CA TYR A 44 12.92 -11.52 -7.51
C TYR A 44 14.36 -11.89 -7.15
N ASP A 45 14.64 -12.16 -5.88
CA ASP A 45 15.97 -12.60 -5.45
C ASP A 45 16.40 -13.88 -6.15
N ARG A 46 15.51 -14.87 -6.24
CA ARG A 46 15.78 -16.12 -6.99
C ARG A 46 16.06 -15.86 -8.46
N MET A 47 15.29 -14.96 -9.09
CA MET A 47 15.53 -14.58 -10.49
C MET A 47 16.90 -13.92 -10.65
N MET A 48 17.26 -13.00 -9.77
CA MET A 48 18.56 -12.33 -9.78
C MET A 48 19.73 -13.30 -9.58
N ASP A 49 19.58 -14.33 -8.75
CA ASP A 49 20.64 -15.31 -8.51
C ASP A 49 20.90 -16.22 -9.73
N GLN A 50 19.94 -16.33 -10.64
CA GLN A 50 20.07 -17.04 -11.92
C GLN A 50 20.65 -16.16 -13.05
N MET A 51 20.78 -14.85 -12.83
CA MET A 51 21.28 -13.92 -13.85
C MET A 51 22.81 -13.95 -13.96
N PRO A 52 23.36 -13.56 -15.14
CA PRO A 52 24.78 -13.32 -15.31
C PRO A 52 25.36 -12.37 -14.25
N TRP A 53 26.63 -12.59 -13.88
CA TRP A 53 27.29 -11.86 -12.78
C TRP A 53 27.25 -10.33 -12.94
N TYR A 54 27.32 -9.82 -14.17
CA TYR A 54 27.29 -8.38 -14.45
C TYR A 54 25.89 -7.76 -14.28
N ILE A 55 24.82 -8.56 -14.27
CA ILE A 55 23.46 -8.08 -13.92
C ILE A 55 23.30 -8.08 -12.40
N ARG A 56 23.91 -9.06 -11.72
CA ARG A 56 23.84 -9.22 -10.25
C ARG A 56 24.39 -8.01 -9.49
N ILE A 57 25.30 -7.22 -10.08
CA ILE A 57 25.79 -5.98 -9.47
C ILE A 57 24.66 -4.97 -9.21
N PHE A 58 23.58 -5.01 -9.99
CA PHE A 58 22.42 -4.13 -9.82
C PHE A 58 21.37 -4.68 -8.83
N LYS A 59 21.62 -5.81 -8.16
CA LYS A 59 20.65 -6.45 -7.24
C LYS A 59 20.19 -5.49 -6.14
N ALA A 60 21.09 -4.69 -5.57
CA ALA A 60 20.74 -3.72 -4.54
C ALA A 60 19.78 -2.62 -5.07
N PHE A 61 20.03 -2.14 -6.29
CA PHE A 61 19.18 -1.14 -6.94
C PHE A 61 17.79 -1.70 -7.26
N VAL A 62 17.73 -2.93 -7.80
CA VAL A 62 16.46 -3.59 -8.14
C VAL A 62 15.62 -3.86 -6.88
N ARG A 63 16.26 -4.26 -5.77
CA ARG A 63 15.63 -4.47 -4.45
C ARG A 63 14.91 -3.25 -3.88
N TYR A 64 15.33 -2.05 -4.25
CA TYR A 64 14.70 -0.81 -3.80
C TYR A 64 13.26 -0.67 -4.32
N PHE A 65 13.00 -1.04 -5.58
CA PHE A 65 11.72 -0.76 -6.25
C PHE A 65 10.53 -1.59 -5.76
N TYR A 66 10.78 -2.76 -5.16
CA TYR A 66 9.74 -3.63 -4.64
C TYR A 66 9.75 -3.73 -3.12
N PHE A 67 10.32 -2.73 -2.43
CA PHE A 67 10.28 -2.65 -0.97
C PHE A 67 10.85 -3.92 -0.34
N ALA A 68 11.96 -4.45 -0.89
CA ALA A 68 12.53 -5.72 -0.44
C ALA A 68 12.81 -5.70 1.08
N PRO A 69 12.79 -6.86 1.76
CA PRO A 69 13.23 -6.95 3.15
C PRO A 69 14.60 -6.28 3.36
N ASN A 70 14.74 -5.55 4.46
CA ASN A 70 15.91 -4.75 4.82
C ASN A 70 16.14 -3.50 3.93
N SER A 71 15.16 -3.08 3.15
CA SER A 71 15.13 -1.74 2.56
C SER A 71 14.49 -0.75 3.54
N GLU A 72 14.88 0.52 3.47
CA GLU A 72 14.30 1.58 4.29
C GLU A 72 12.77 1.65 4.16
N ALA A 73 12.26 1.45 2.94
CA ALA A 73 10.84 1.46 2.66
C ALA A 73 10.10 0.26 3.30
N TYR A 74 10.74 -0.91 3.36
CA TYR A 74 10.22 -2.07 4.10
C TYR A 74 10.19 -1.81 5.60
N ASP A 75 11.22 -1.16 6.15
CA ASP A 75 11.29 -0.85 7.58
C ASP A 75 10.21 0.16 7.97
N PHE A 76 9.94 1.18 7.14
CA PHE A 76 8.81 2.08 7.37
C PHE A 76 7.46 1.36 7.39
N LEU A 77 7.27 0.39 6.50
CA LEU A 77 6.06 -0.42 6.47
C LEU A 77 5.93 -1.28 7.73
N LYS A 78 6.99 -2.00 8.09
CA LYS A 78 7.06 -2.88 9.25
C LYS A 78 6.90 -2.14 10.58
N ASN A 79 7.42 -0.92 10.68
CA ASN A 79 7.33 -0.09 11.90
C ASN A 79 5.99 0.64 12.02
N GLY A 80 5.14 0.54 10.99
CA GLY A 80 3.85 1.23 10.90
C GLY A 80 3.98 2.74 10.69
N ASP A 81 5.10 3.21 10.13
CA ASP A 81 5.26 4.60 9.71
C ASP A 81 4.49 4.91 8.42
N ILE A 82 4.25 3.87 7.62
CA ILE A 82 3.35 3.84 6.47
C ILE A 82 2.33 2.74 6.72
N ILE A 83 1.07 2.96 6.34
CA ILE A 83 0.01 1.94 6.39
C ILE A 83 -0.70 1.86 5.04
N TYR A 84 -1.31 0.71 4.77
CA TYR A 84 -2.10 0.46 3.58
C TYR A 84 -3.56 0.25 3.98
N PRO A 85 -4.38 1.31 3.99
CA PRO A 85 -5.80 1.18 4.23
C PRO A 85 -6.53 0.76 2.96
N ALA A 86 -7.36 -0.28 3.06
CA ALA A 86 -8.34 -0.63 2.05
C ALA A 86 -9.69 -0.06 2.46
N ALA A 87 -10.28 0.81 1.63
CA ALA A 87 -11.58 1.40 1.87
C ALA A 87 -12.53 1.10 0.71
N CYS A 88 -13.73 0.63 1.02
CA CYS A 88 -14.81 0.48 0.06
C CYS A 88 -15.87 1.55 0.29
N TRP A 89 -16.24 2.24 -0.78
CA TRP A 89 -17.21 3.32 -0.75
C TRP A 89 -18.40 2.99 -1.64
N LYS A 90 -19.59 3.38 -1.21
CA LYS A 90 -20.81 3.33 -2.01
C LYS A 90 -21.26 4.75 -2.30
N LYS A 91 -21.61 5.02 -3.56
CA LYS A 91 -22.34 6.23 -3.90
C LYS A 91 -23.84 5.93 -3.81
N PRO A 92 -24.62 6.72 -3.04
CA PRO A 92 -26.07 6.61 -3.06
C PRO A 92 -26.58 6.81 -4.49
N GLU A 93 -27.56 6.02 -4.89
CA GLU A 93 -28.25 6.22 -6.16
C GLU A 93 -28.90 7.61 -6.14
N ALA A 94 -28.81 8.34 -7.25
CA ALA A 94 -29.53 9.59 -7.38
C ALA A 94 -31.02 9.29 -7.18
N LYS A 95 -31.64 9.92 -6.18
CA LYS A 95 -33.10 9.92 -6.11
C LYS A 95 -33.57 10.59 -7.40
N ASN A 96 -34.23 9.82 -8.27
CA ASN A 96 -35.00 10.41 -9.35
C ASN A 96 -36.11 11.22 -8.67
N GLU A 97 -35.91 12.54 -8.55
CA GLU A 97 -36.94 13.48 -8.14
C GLU A 97 -37.97 13.59 -9.27
N LEU A 98 -38.82 12.57 -9.36
CA LEU A 98 -40.06 12.58 -10.11
C LEU A 98 -41.12 12.02 -9.17
N ASN A 99 -41.73 12.91 -8.39
CA ASN A 99 -43.12 12.88 -7.92
C ASN A 99 -43.46 14.23 -7.27
#